data_AF-A0A8X7C3R2-F1
#
_entry.id   AF-A0A8X7C3R2-F1
#
_cell.length_a   1.000
_cell.length_b   1.000
_cell.length_c   1.000
_cell.angle_alpha   90.00
_cell.angle_beta   90.00
_cell.angle_gamma   90.00
#
_symmetry.space_group_name_H-M   'P 1'
#
loop_
_entity.id
_entity.type
_entity.pdbx_description
1 polymer ?
#
loop_
_entity_poly.entity_id
_entity_poly.type
_entity_poly.pdbx_seq_one_letter_code
_entity_poly.pdbx_strand_id
1 'polypeptide(L)'
;MCQSAPDPLDILLRKQPPAVTATFYQKMKFLIEEDSVQSYAHRDEYSESRVSVARGQVVNKEGTGLIGVRVSVATDPQFGFTLTRLDGW
;
A
#
# COMPACT_ATOMS: atom_id res chain seq x y z
N MET A 1 -1.61 -5.27 21.08
CA MET A 1 -1.10 -4.29 20.09
C MET A 1 -2.05 -4.33 18.89
N CYS A 2 -2.65 -3.19 18.53
CA CYS A 2 -3.43 -3.09 17.28
C CYS A 2 -2.44 -2.97 16.12
N GLN A 3 -2.49 -3.90 15.17
CA GLN A 3 -1.63 -3.86 13.98
C GLN A 3 -2.26 -2.94 12.93
N SER A 4 -1.46 -2.09 12.30
CA SER A 4 -1.84 -1.22 11.18
C SER A 4 -0.68 -1.12 10.20
N ALA A 5 -0.96 -0.70 8.96
CA ALA A 5 0.10 -0.43 7.99
C ALA A 5 0.95 0.79 8.41
N PRO A 6 2.24 0.84 8.02
CA PRO A 6 3.05 2.04 8.17
C PRO A 6 2.51 3.20 7.33
N ASP A 7 2.86 4.44 7.68
CA ASP A 7 2.56 5.59 6.83
C ASP A 7 3.36 5.50 5.51
N PRO A 8 2.71 5.53 4.33
CA PRO A 8 3.41 5.54 3.06
C PRO A 8 4.46 6.66 2.94
N LEU A 9 4.21 7.82 3.56
CA LEU A 9 5.15 8.94 3.57
C LEU A 9 6.42 8.60 4.37
N ASP A 10 6.27 7.96 5.53
CA ASP A 10 7.41 7.55 6.36
C ASP A 10 8.28 6.52 5.63
N ILE A 11 7.66 5.61 4.88
CA ILE A 11 8.41 4.66 4.03
C ILE A 11 9.11 5.40 2.90
N LEU A 12 8.40 6.29 2.20
CA LEU A 12 8.93 7.02 1.05
C LEU A 12 10.14 7.89 1.43
N LEU A 13 10.10 8.55 2.58
CA LEU A 13 11.20 9.41 3.08
C LEU A 13 12.48 8.63 3.40
N ARG A 14 12.38 7.31 3.63
CA ARG A 14 13.54 6.42 3.85
C ARG A 14 14.15 5.89 2.56
N LYS A 15 13.47 6.07 1.41
CA LYS A 15 13.91 5.55 0.12
C LYS A 15 14.71 6.61 -0.64
N GLN A 16 15.65 6.16 -1.47
CA GLN A 16 16.31 7.07 -2.41
C GLN A 16 15.27 7.59 -3.42
N PRO A 17 15.25 8.91 -3.68
CA PRO A 17 14.40 9.48 -4.71
C PRO A 17 14.69 8.81 -6.07
N PRO A 18 13.68 8.30 -6.77
CA PRO A 18 13.86 7.73 -8.09
C PRO A 18 14.30 8.82 -9.10
N ALA A 19 14.98 8.40 -10.17
CA ALA A 19 15.33 9.30 -11.25
C ALA A 19 14.10 10.03 -11.81
N VAL A 20 14.28 11.24 -12.34
CA VAL A 20 13.17 12.02 -12.93
C VAL A 20 12.48 11.25 -14.07
N THR A 21 13.28 10.50 -14.84
CA THR A 21 12.88 9.62 -15.94
C THR A 21 12.29 8.28 -15.50
N ALA A 22 12.22 8.01 -14.19
CA ALA A 22 11.69 6.74 -13.69
C ALA A 22 10.22 6.55 -14.07
N THR A 23 9.86 5.31 -14.37
CA THR A 23 8.49 4.93 -14.73
C THR A 23 7.55 5.10 -13.53
N PHE A 24 6.25 5.11 -13.78
CA PHE A 24 5.26 5.13 -12.70
C PHE A 24 5.46 3.96 -11.73
N TYR A 25 5.67 2.74 -12.25
CA TYR A 25 5.99 1.58 -11.44
C TYR A 25 7.22 1.81 -10.56
N GLN A 26 8.33 2.28 -11.11
CA GLN A 26 9.55 2.53 -10.35
C GLN A 26 9.36 3.58 -9.24
N LYS A 27 8.48 4.58 -9.46
CA LYS A 27 8.14 5.58 -8.45
C LYS A 27 7.26 5.01 -7.35
N MET A 28 6.35 4.09 -7.67
CA MET A 28 5.35 3.55 -6.73
C MET A 28 5.73 2.20 -6.10
N LYS A 29 6.74 1.49 -6.62
CA LYS A 29 7.11 0.14 -6.16
C LYS A 29 7.48 0.09 -4.69
N PHE A 30 7.88 1.22 -4.10
CA PHE A 30 8.17 1.28 -2.66
C PHE A 30 6.99 0.78 -1.83
N LEU A 31 5.73 0.93 -2.29
CA LEU A 31 4.52 0.47 -1.60
C LEU A 31 4.43 -1.05 -1.41
N ILE A 32 5.10 -1.81 -2.28
CA ILE A 32 5.06 -3.28 -2.34
C ILE A 32 6.43 -3.94 -2.07
N GLU A 33 7.42 -3.14 -1.70
CA GLU A 33 8.71 -3.64 -1.24
C GLU A 33 8.59 -4.25 0.17
N GLU A 34 9.63 -4.98 0.59
CA GLU A 34 9.72 -5.50 1.96
C GLU A 34 9.65 -4.36 2.99
N ASP A 35 9.04 -4.66 4.14
CA ASP A 35 8.81 -3.72 5.24
C ASP A 35 8.11 -2.42 4.82
N SER A 36 7.11 -2.54 3.93
CA SER A 36 6.32 -1.44 3.40
C SER A 36 4.82 -1.54 3.73
N VAL A 37 4.01 -0.77 3.01
CA VAL A 37 2.56 -0.61 3.19
C VAL A 37 1.82 -1.91 2.88
N GLN A 38 2.16 -2.57 1.77
CA GLN A 38 1.59 -3.88 1.42
C GLN A 38 2.41 -5.00 2.06
N SER A 39 1.73 -5.88 2.79
CA SER A 39 2.29 -7.10 3.37
C SER A 39 2.07 -8.28 2.43
N TYR A 40 3.07 -9.16 2.33
CA TYR A 40 3.02 -10.39 1.52
C TYR A 40 2.78 -10.16 0.02
N ALA A 41 3.17 -9.01 -0.52
CA ALA A 41 3.08 -8.74 -1.95
C ALA A 41 4.17 -9.51 -2.72
N HIS A 42 3.76 -10.33 -3.68
CA HIS A 42 4.66 -11.02 -4.60
C HIS A 42 5.01 -10.08 -5.76
N ARG A 43 6.17 -9.42 -5.65
CA ARG A 43 6.55 -8.33 -6.57
C ARG A 43 6.62 -8.76 -8.04
N ASP A 44 6.96 -10.00 -8.32
CA ASP A 44 7.07 -10.53 -9.69
C ASP A 44 5.72 -10.67 -10.39
N GLU A 45 4.60 -10.60 -9.64
CA GLU A 45 3.24 -10.64 -10.19
C GLU A 45 2.78 -9.27 -10.72
N TYR A 46 3.51 -8.19 -10.41
CA TYR A 46 3.18 -6.84 -10.86
C TYR A 46 3.77 -6.54 -12.23
N SER A 47 2.90 -6.29 -13.21
CA SER A 47 3.32 -5.86 -14.55
C SER A 47 3.84 -4.42 -14.53
N GLU A 48 5.15 -4.20 -14.67
CA GLU A 48 5.75 -2.86 -14.60
C GLU A 48 5.14 -1.82 -15.57
N SER A 49 4.59 -2.29 -16.69
CA SER A 49 3.93 -1.45 -17.71
C SER A 49 2.43 -1.21 -17.47
N ARG A 50 1.79 -1.99 -16.59
CA ARG A 50 0.34 -1.96 -16.35
C ARG A 50 0.05 -2.12 -14.87
N VAL A 51 0.30 -1.05 -14.14
CA VAL A 51 0.02 -0.92 -12.70
C VAL A 51 -0.77 0.34 -12.42
N SER A 52 -1.52 0.32 -11.33
CA SER A 52 -2.21 1.47 -10.77
C SER A 52 -2.08 1.46 -9.25
N VAL A 53 -2.32 2.61 -8.63
CA VAL A 53 -2.39 2.75 -7.16
C VAL A 53 -3.80 3.19 -6.82
N ALA A 54 -4.47 2.44 -5.96
CA ALA A 54 -5.75 2.82 -5.38
C ALA A 54 -5.53 3.26 -3.94
N ARG A 55 -6.18 4.36 -3.55
CA ARG A 55 -6.22 4.88 -2.18
C ARG A 55 -7.67 5.11 -1.80
N GLY A 56 -8.07 4.64 -0.62
CA GLY A 56 -9.42 4.80 -0.10
C GLY A 56 -9.40 4.87 1.42
N GLN A 57 -10.53 5.25 2.00
CA GLN A 57 -10.73 5.31 3.45
C GLN A 57 -11.89 4.39 3.81
N VAL A 58 -11.71 3.59 4.86
CA VAL A 58 -12.76 2.74 5.41
C VAL A 58 -13.35 3.43 6.63
N VAL A 59 -14.64 3.70 6.58
CA VAL A 59 -15.38 4.41 7.64
C VAL A 59 -16.61 3.63 8.08
N ASN A 60 -17.05 3.87 9.32
CA ASN A 60 -18.37 3.42 9.78
C ASN A 60 -19.50 4.34 9.27
N LYS A 61 -20.74 4.06 9.68
CA LYS A 61 -21.92 4.84 9.27
C LYS A 61 -21.85 6.30 9.70
N GLU A 62 -21.12 6.57 10.76
CA GLU A 62 -20.90 7.89 11.35
C GLU A 62 -19.71 8.64 10.70
N GLY A 63 -19.03 8.03 9.71
CA GLY A 63 -17.89 8.62 9.01
C GLY A 63 -16.56 8.53 9.76
N THR A 64 -16.50 7.78 10.86
CA THR A 64 -15.27 7.54 11.63
C THR A 64 -14.43 6.45 10.99
N GLY A 65 -13.12 6.70 10.81
CA GLY A 65 -12.18 5.75 10.26
C GLY A 65 -12.05 4.47 11.09
N LEU A 66 -12.02 3.32 10.42
CA LEU A 66 -11.86 2.01 11.07
C LEU A 66 -10.40 1.56 10.96
N ILE A 67 -9.75 1.33 12.10
CA ILE A 67 -8.37 0.81 12.18
C ILE A 67 -8.32 -0.72 12.02
N GLY A 68 -7.28 -1.22 11.36
CA GLY A 68 -6.98 -2.65 11.30
C GLY A 68 -7.87 -3.43 10.33
N VAL A 69 -8.57 -2.75 9.41
CA VAL A 69 -9.33 -3.39 8.35
C VAL A 69 -8.38 -3.90 7.29
N ARG A 70 -8.44 -5.20 7.01
CA ARG A 70 -7.66 -5.84 5.95
C ARG A 70 -8.25 -5.53 4.58
N VAL A 71 -7.43 -4.95 3.71
CA VAL A 71 -7.77 -4.65 2.32
C VAL A 71 -6.86 -5.47 1.41
N SER A 72 -7.46 -6.30 0.56
CA SER A 72 -6.77 -7.17 -0.40
C SER A 72 -7.56 -7.26 -1.70
N VAL A 73 -6.91 -7.65 -2.78
CA VAL A 73 -7.59 -7.98 -4.03
C VAL A 73 -8.26 -9.34 -3.87
N ALA A 74 -9.58 -9.41 -4.11
CA ALA A 74 -10.39 -10.58 -3.75
C ALA A 74 -9.97 -11.87 -4.47
N THR A 75 -9.64 -11.76 -5.75
CA THR A 75 -9.28 -12.90 -6.62
C THR A 75 -7.78 -13.15 -6.70
N ASP A 76 -6.97 -12.19 -6.26
CA ASP A 76 -5.54 -12.12 -6.54
C ASP A 76 -4.73 -11.89 -5.25
N PRO A 77 -4.68 -12.88 -4.35
CA PRO A 77 -3.99 -12.75 -3.06
C PRO A 77 -2.49 -12.51 -3.20
N GLN A 78 -1.91 -12.83 -4.36
CA GLN A 78 -0.50 -12.59 -4.65
C GLN A 78 -0.12 -11.09 -4.66
N PHE A 79 -1.09 -10.19 -4.79
CA PHE A 79 -0.88 -8.74 -4.61
C PHE A 79 -0.80 -8.32 -3.14
N GLY A 80 -0.87 -9.26 -2.20
CA GLY A 80 -0.75 -8.98 -0.78
C GLY A 80 -1.98 -8.30 -0.17
N PHE A 81 -1.77 -7.69 0.99
CA PHE A 81 -2.80 -6.91 1.68
C PHE A 81 -2.20 -5.75 2.47
N THR A 82 -3.02 -4.74 2.74
CA THR A 82 -2.70 -3.68 3.70
C THR A 82 -3.72 -3.66 4.84
N LEU A 83 -3.38 -2.99 5.94
CA LEU A 83 -4.26 -2.75 7.07
C LEU A 83 -4.48 -1.25 7.22
N THR A 84 -5.73 -0.83 7.32
CA THR A 84 -6.05 0.59 7.57
C THR A 84 -5.44 1.07 8.88
N ARG A 85 -5.05 2.34 8.90
CA ARG A 85 -4.48 3.04 10.06
C ARG A 85 -5.55 3.60 10.97
N LEU A 86 -5.15 4.36 11.99
CA LEU A 86 -6.04 4.91 13.02
C LEU A 86 -7.22 5.72 12.44
N ASP A 87 -6.98 6.41 11.33
CA ASP A 87 -7.92 7.26 10.63
C ASP A 87 -8.65 6.55 9.47
N GLY A 88 -8.50 5.23 9.33
CA GLY A 88 -9.18 4.43 8.32
C GLY A 88 -8.56 4.46 6.93
N TRP A 89 -7.40 5.10 6.75
CA TRP A 89 -6.65 5.12 5.49
C TRP A 89 -5.67 3.97 5.36
#